data_AF-A0A1C6NMJ1-F1
#
_entry.id   AF-A0A1C6NMJ1-F1
#
_cell.length_a   1.000
_cell.length_b   1.000
_cell.length_c   1.000
_cell.angle_alpha   90.00
_cell.angle_beta   90.00
_cell.angle_gamma   90.00
#
_symmetry.space_group_name_H-M   'P 1'
#
loop_
_entity.id
_entity.type
_entity.pdbx_description
1 polymer ?
#
loop_
_entity_poly.entity_id
_entity_poly.type
_entity_poly.pdbx_seq_one_letter_code
_entity_poly.pdbx_strand_id
1 'polypeptide(L)'
;MSYRLDGLVGALLADDGSEAWPGAVPARVENVLGSMPRAARAGVRAAAAAVDAYALLRAGRGMGRLTPQERETVLSSLAARPALLPVLDALKVPVMLAAGTERMLHKEPAARPALPPPADPPLDCVPSTEWPARATADAVVIGSGAGGAVAARTLARAGMRVLVLEEGRHHTTEDFGRRAPLDRFTELYRDGGGTIALGNPPVVLPVGRAVGGTTVVNSGTCYRTPDHVLERWRDTFGLPLADADAFGACLDEAERTLQVATQPMDVLGRNGRTALLGAERLGWEAGPLRRNAPGCKGSCQCVVGCPTGAKQSVQLSVLPDACGAGARIVTGAYVRRVLVERDRPGGPRACGVAVRRPDGSELEILSPLVVVAAGALNSPPLLRRSGLGGHPRLGRNLAVHPAASVAGRFAEPVTAWQGVLQSVGVEELHGDGILIEATAGPPGMGSFVLPGVGRGLRAELDGANSLATVGAMIADLPSGRVLGARHPLLRYDLAPRDGRRLMRAVTAMGELLFAAGAEEVLTGIAAAPSARTQAELEEKLSRLSARQLHLSAFHPTGTVALGADPQTAPADEHGRLRGVRGVLVADGSALPSCPEVNPQLTIMATALAVSNGSL
;
A
#
# COMPACT_ATOMS: atom_id res chain seq x y z
N MET A 1 -14.96 24.96 -14.31
CA MET A 1 -14.02 23.82 -14.21
C MET A 1 -14.76 22.47 -14.18
N SER A 2 -15.89 22.35 -13.46
CA SER A 2 -16.74 21.12 -13.43
C SER A 2 -17.04 20.53 -14.81
N TYR A 3 -17.53 21.36 -15.75
CA TYR A 3 -17.87 20.95 -17.13
C TYR A 3 -16.77 20.20 -17.91
N ARG A 4 -15.48 20.40 -17.58
CA ARG A 4 -14.36 19.71 -18.27
C ARG A 4 -14.17 18.29 -17.77
N LEU A 5 -14.39 18.05 -16.48
CA LEU A 5 -14.34 16.70 -15.92
C LEU A 5 -15.56 15.89 -16.35
N ASP A 6 -16.74 16.50 -16.41
CA ASP A 6 -17.96 15.85 -16.90
C ASP A 6 -17.76 15.34 -18.34
N GLY A 7 -17.18 16.16 -19.21
CA GLY A 7 -16.85 15.77 -20.59
C GLY A 7 -15.81 14.66 -20.69
N LEU A 8 -14.77 14.68 -19.83
CA LEU A 8 -13.75 13.63 -19.77
C LEU A 8 -14.32 12.30 -19.27
N VAL A 9 -15.10 12.33 -18.18
CA VAL A 9 -15.76 11.15 -17.60
C VAL A 9 -16.74 10.54 -18.59
N GLY A 10 -17.60 11.38 -19.19
CA GLY A 10 -18.57 10.92 -20.18
C GLY A 10 -17.91 10.30 -21.41
N ALA A 11 -16.71 10.77 -21.79
CA ALA A 11 -15.95 10.15 -22.88
C ALA A 11 -15.27 8.84 -22.47
N LEU A 12 -14.66 8.77 -21.28
CA LEU A 12 -13.98 7.57 -20.80
C LEU A 12 -14.95 6.42 -20.53
N LEU A 13 -16.14 6.71 -20.02
CA LEU A 13 -17.16 5.70 -19.68
C LEU A 13 -18.20 5.49 -20.80
N ALA A 14 -18.07 6.19 -21.92
CA ALA A 14 -19.06 6.25 -23.00
C ALA A 14 -20.48 6.49 -22.46
N ASP A 15 -20.62 7.51 -21.62
CA ASP A 15 -21.91 7.89 -21.04
C ASP A 15 -22.80 8.51 -22.12
N ASP A 16 -23.93 7.84 -22.38
CA ASP A 16 -25.00 8.26 -23.28
C ASP A 16 -26.26 8.72 -22.55
N GLY A 17 -26.24 8.75 -21.20
CA GLY A 17 -27.36 9.14 -20.37
C GLY A 17 -28.43 8.06 -20.19
N SER A 18 -28.20 6.83 -20.68
CA SER A 18 -29.14 5.71 -20.50
C SER A 18 -29.18 5.16 -19.08
N GLU A 19 -28.08 5.32 -18.33
CA GLU A 19 -27.97 4.87 -16.94
C GLU A 19 -27.72 6.07 -16.02
N ALA A 20 -28.24 6.00 -14.78
CA ALA A 20 -28.15 7.13 -13.84
C ALA A 20 -26.77 7.25 -13.16
N TRP A 21 -26.05 6.14 -12.97
CA TRP A 21 -24.82 6.11 -12.16
C TRP A 21 -23.62 6.84 -12.78
N PRO A 22 -23.36 6.84 -14.11
CA PRO A 22 -22.22 7.56 -14.69
C PRO A 22 -22.28 9.07 -14.41
N GLY A 23 -23.49 9.64 -14.31
CA GLY A 23 -23.70 11.05 -13.98
C GLY A 23 -23.24 11.46 -12.58
N ALA A 24 -23.12 10.51 -11.63
CA ALA A 24 -22.63 10.77 -10.28
C ALA A 24 -21.08 10.71 -10.19
N VAL A 25 -20.42 10.08 -11.16
CA VAL A 25 -18.97 9.86 -11.17
C VAL A 25 -18.15 11.16 -11.12
N PRO A 26 -18.47 12.24 -11.86
CA PRO A 26 -17.64 13.46 -11.85
C PRO A 26 -17.50 14.09 -10.45
N ALA A 27 -18.56 14.08 -9.65
CA ALA A 27 -18.52 14.60 -8.28
C ALA A 27 -17.56 13.79 -7.40
N ARG A 28 -17.56 12.46 -7.52
CA ARG A 28 -16.60 11.60 -6.81
C ARG A 28 -15.17 11.78 -7.31
N VAL A 29 -14.97 11.99 -8.61
CA VAL A 29 -13.64 12.30 -9.15
C VAL A 29 -13.08 13.57 -8.52
N GLU A 30 -13.89 14.62 -8.34
CA GLU A 30 -13.44 15.84 -7.65
C GLU A 30 -13.07 15.56 -6.17
N ASN A 31 -13.80 14.68 -5.47
CA ASN A 31 -13.43 14.27 -4.11
C ASN A 31 -12.07 13.56 -4.08
N VAL A 32 -11.84 12.62 -5.01
CA VAL A 32 -10.56 11.92 -5.16
C VAL A 32 -9.43 12.92 -5.43
N LEU A 33 -9.62 13.82 -6.40
CA LEU A 33 -8.65 14.89 -6.71
C LEU A 33 -8.40 15.81 -5.52
N GLY A 34 -9.43 16.07 -4.70
CA GLY A 34 -9.37 16.84 -3.46
C GLY A 34 -8.43 16.25 -2.41
N SER A 35 -8.26 14.93 -2.40
CA SER A 35 -7.36 14.21 -1.48
C SER A 35 -5.90 14.14 -1.98
N MET A 36 -5.68 14.34 -3.29
CA MET A 36 -4.35 14.26 -3.91
C MET A 36 -3.47 15.48 -3.61
N PRO A 37 -2.13 15.33 -3.68
CA PRO A 37 -1.19 16.44 -3.60
C PRO A 37 -1.49 17.51 -4.66
N ARG A 38 -1.23 18.77 -4.34
CA ARG A 38 -1.52 19.91 -5.23
C ARG A 38 -0.92 19.74 -6.63
N ALA A 39 0.31 19.24 -6.73
CA ALA A 39 0.98 19.00 -8.01
C ALA A 39 0.30 17.90 -8.84
N ALA A 40 -0.04 16.76 -8.22
CA ALA A 40 -0.74 15.68 -8.89
C ALA A 40 -2.14 16.11 -9.38
N ARG A 41 -2.89 16.81 -8.51
CA ARG A 41 -4.19 17.40 -8.85
C ARG A 41 -4.10 18.37 -10.01
N ALA A 42 -3.10 19.26 -10.00
CA ALA A 42 -2.85 20.19 -11.10
C ALA A 42 -2.52 19.44 -12.40
N GLY A 43 -1.72 18.38 -12.33
CA GLY A 43 -1.38 17.52 -13.46
C GLY A 43 -2.62 16.87 -14.10
N VAL A 44 -3.49 16.24 -13.30
CA VAL A 44 -4.74 15.65 -13.81
C VAL A 44 -5.65 16.71 -14.43
N ARG A 45 -5.79 17.88 -13.79
CA ARG A 45 -6.60 18.98 -14.32
C ARG A 45 -6.03 19.55 -15.63
N ALA A 46 -4.71 19.66 -15.75
CA ALA A 46 -4.04 20.11 -16.97
C ALA A 46 -4.22 19.09 -18.10
N ALA A 47 -4.08 17.79 -17.81
CA ALA A 47 -4.31 16.73 -18.80
C ALA A 47 -5.78 16.69 -19.26
N ALA A 48 -6.74 16.83 -18.35
CA ALA A 48 -8.16 16.96 -18.70
C ALA A 48 -8.42 18.19 -19.59
N ALA A 49 -7.79 19.33 -19.28
CA ALA A 49 -7.89 20.53 -20.12
C ALA A 49 -7.25 20.35 -21.51
N ALA A 50 -6.17 19.58 -21.61
CA ALA A 50 -5.53 19.27 -22.88
C ALA A 50 -6.43 18.38 -23.76
N VAL A 51 -7.13 17.40 -23.17
CA VAL A 51 -8.13 16.58 -23.88
C VAL A 51 -9.28 17.46 -24.40
N ASP A 52 -9.77 18.40 -23.58
CA ASP A 52 -10.83 19.34 -23.96
C ASP A 52 -10.38 20.32 -25.08
N ALA A 53 -9.15 20.81 -25.01
CA ALA A 53 -8.56 21.64 -26.06
C ALA A 53 -8.40 20.86 -27.38
N TYR A 54 -8.00 19.59 -27.31
CA TYR A 54 -7.94 18.72 -28.47
C TYR A 54 -9.31 18.49 -29.11
N ALA A 55 -10.36 18.33 -28.29
CA ALA A 55 -11.74 18.22 -28.77
C ALA A 55 -12.20 19.50 -29.50
N LEU A 56 -11.90 20.68 -28.94
CA LEU A 56 -12.17 21.97 -29.58
C LEU A 56 -11.49 22.09 -30.95
N LEU A 57 -10.22 21.70 -31.04
CA LEU A 57 -9.47 21.73 -32.30
C LEU A 57 -10.01 20.76 -33.35
N ARG A 58 -10.48 19.58 -32.92
CA ARG A 58 -10.90 18.51 -33.85
C ARG A 58 -12.38 18.57 -34.24
N ALA A 59 -13.25 19.04 -33.34
CA ALA A 59 -14.70 18.98 -33.50
C ALA A 59 -15.39 20.34 -33.31
N GLY A 60 -14.63 21.43 -33.11
CA GLY A 60 -15.14 22.79 -32.93
C GLY A 60 -15.87 23.04 -31.60
N ARG A 61 -15.99 22.03 -30.74
CA ARG A 61 -16.70 22.07 -29.45
C ARG A 61 -15.92 21.29 -28.39
N GLY A 62 -16.01 21.75 -27.13
CA GLY A 62 -15.40 21.06 -25.99
C GLY A 62 -16.11 19.75 -25.66
N MET A 63 -15.44 18.86 -24.94
CA MET A 63 -15.87 17.48 -24.66
C MET A 63 -17.28 17.42 -24.06
N GLY A 64 -17.60 18.32 -23.12
CA GLY A 64 -18.91 18.37 -22.47
C GLY A 64 -20.08 18.66 -23.42
N ARG A 65 -19.85 19.28 -24.59
CA ARG A 65 -20.88 19.64 -25.58
C ARG A 65 -20.94 18.70 -26.79
N LEU A 66 -20.04 17.73 -26.87
CA LEU A 66 -20.04 16.71 -27.90
C LEU A 66 -21.09 15.63 -27.59
N THR A 67 -21.64 15.03 -28.64
CA THR A 67 -22.47 13.81 -28.51
C THR A 67 -21.62 12.63 -28.05
N PRO A 68 -22.21 11.54 -27.51
CA PRO A 68 -21.47 10.35 -27.11
C PRO A 68 -20.56 9.79 -28.21
N GLN A 69 -21.06 9.74 -29.46
CA GLN A 69 -20.31 9.25 -30.62
C GLN A 69 -19.15 10.18 -31.02
N GLU A 70 -19.35 11.49 -30.92
CA GLU A 70 -18.28 12.48 -31.15
C GLU A 70 -17.18 12.37 -30.08
N ARG A 71 -17.57 12.24 -28.79
CA ARG A 71 -16.62 12.01 -27.68
C ARG A 71 -15.79 10.75 -27.90
N GLU A 72 -16.43 9.66 -28.29
CA GLU A 72 -15.76 8.39 -28.60
C GLU A 72 -14.76 8.53 -29.75
N THR A 73 -15.14 9.25 -30.81
CA THR A 73 -14.27 9.51 -31.96
C THR A 73 -13.02 10.31 -31.55
N VAL A 74 -13.20 11.35 -30.72
CA VAL A 74 -12.10 12.15 -30.16
C VAL A 74 -11.17 11.27 -29.32
N LEU A 75 -11.72 10.52 -28.37
CA LEU A 75 -10.93 9.71 -27.46
C LEU A 75 -10.17 8.58 -28.17
N SER A 76 -10.81 7.93 -29.15
CA SER A 76 -10.19 6.87 -29.95
C SER A 76 -8.99 7.39 -30.76
N SER A 77 -9.03 8.63 -31.26
CA SER A 77 -7.88 9.21 -31.95
C SER A 77 -6.71 9.56 -31.04
N LEU A 78 -6.98 9.87 -29.77
CA LEU A 78 -5.93 10.06 -28.77
C LEU A 78 -5.31 8.71 -28.41
N ALA A 79 -6.14 7.68 -28.23
CA ALA A 79 -5.71 6.32 -27.94
C ALA A 79 -4.92 5.69 -29.11
N ALA A 80 -5.21 6.07 -30.35
CA ALA A 80 -4.45 5.63 -31.53
C ALA A 80 -3.00 6.16 -31.57
N ARG A 81 -2.60 7.06 -30.66
CA ARG A 81 -1.25 7.62 -30.58
C ARG A 81 -0.49 6.97 -29.42
N PRO A 82 0.48 6.06 -29.67
CA PRO A 82 1.18 5.34 -28.60
C PRO A 82 1.84 6.26 -27.55
N ALA A 83 2.34 7.41 -27.98
CA ALA A 83 2.97 8.39 -27.09
C ALA A 83 2.01 9.04 -26.07
N LEU A 84 0.70 8.96 -26.30
CA LEU A 84 -0.33 9.55 -25.41
C LEU A 84 -1.00 8.52 -24.50
N LEU A 85 -0.81 7.22 -24.73
CA LEU A 85 -1.41 6.15 -23.93
C LEU A 85 -1.11 6.28 -22.43
N PRO A 86 0.13 6.56 -21.98
CA PRO A 86 0.41 6.71 -20.55
C PRO A 86 -0.36 7.86 -19.89
N VAL A 87 -0.61 8.94 -20.64
CA VAL A 87 -1.38 10.09 -20.15
C VAL A 87 -2.86 9.73 -20.02
N LEU A 88 -3.41 9.00 -20.99
CA LEU A 88 -4.80 8.52 -20.94
C LEU A 88 -4.99 7.51 -19.80
N ASP A 89 -4.05 6.60 -19.60
CA ASP A 89 -4.09 5.65 -18.49
C ASP A 89 -4.01 6.36 -17.14
N ALA A 90 -3.18 7.39 -17.00
CA ALA A 90 -3.12 8.19 -15.78
C ALA A 90 -4.44 8.95 -15.49
N LEU A 91 -5.13 9.44 -16.54
CA LEU A 91 -6.45 10.06 -16.42
C LEU A 91 -7.56 9.04 -16.10
N LYS A 92 -7.42 7.80 -16.58
CA LYS A 92 -8.38 6.70 -16.39
C LYS A 92 -8.49 6.29 -14.92
N VAL A 93 -7.37 6.19 -14.19
CA VAL A 93 -7.34 5.69 -12.80
C VAL A 93 -8.34 6.38 -11.85
N PRO A 94 -8.33 7.73 -11.67
CA PRO A 94 -9.28 8.37 -10.75
C PRO A 94 -10.73 8.23 -11.19
N VAL A 95 -10.99 8.18 -12.51
CA VAL A 95 -12.33 7.95 -13.05
C VAL A 95 -12.81 6.53 -12.73
N MET A 96 -11.95 5.53 -12.87
CA MET A 96 -12.30 4.15 -12.61
C MET A 96 -12.49 3.84 -11.12
N LEU A 97 -11.71 4.45 -10.24
CA LEU A 97 -11.92 4.38 -8.79
C LEU A 97 -13.32 4.89 -8.40
N ALA A 98 -13.71 6.04 -8.97
CA ALA A 98 -15.03 6.64 -8.77
C ALA A 98 -16.16 5.80 -9.40
N ALA A 99 -15.99 5.40 -10.66
CA ALA A 99 -16.96 4.62 -11.42
C ALA A 99 -17.24 3.25 -10.81
N GLY A 100 -16.20 2.52 -10.41
CA GLY A 100 -16.35 1.22 -9.76
C GLY A 100 -17.15 1.32 -8.45
N THR A 101 -16.90 2.37 -7.66
CA THR A 101 -17.64 2.60 -6.41
C THR A 101 -19.11 2.94 -6.66
N GLU A 102 -19.42 3.84 -7.59
CA GLU A 102 -20.82 4.18 -7.91
C GLU A 102 -21.56 2.98 -8.46
N ARG A 103 -20.95 2.25 -9.40
CA ARG A 103 -21.53 1.05 -9.96
C ARG A 103 -21.84 0.00 -8.89
N MET A 104 -20.95 -0.19 -7.93
CA MET A 104 -21.17 -1.10 -6.80
C MET A 104 -22.39 -0.64 -5.98
N LEU A 105 -22.47 0.64 -5.61
CA LEU A 105 -23.61 1.21 -4.87
C LEU A 105 -24.94 1.14 -5.63
N HIS A 106 -24.90 1.19 -6.95
CA HIS A 106 -26.09 1.10 -7.82
C HIS A 106 -26.53 -0.33 -8.13
N LYS A 107 -25.60 -1.29 -8.33
CA LYS A 107 -25.93 -2.68 -8.68
C LYS A 107 -26.14 -3.59 -7.47
N GLU A 108 -25.53 -3.28 -6.34
CA GLU A 108 -25.74 -4.00 -5.09
C GLU A 108 -26.61 -3.12 -4.17
N PRO A 109 -27.94 -3.32 -4.11
CA PRO A 109 -28.75 -2.62 -3.12
C PRO A 109 -28.16 -2.92 -1.74
N ALA A 110 -28.08 -1.89 -0.89
CA ALA A 110 -27.49 -1.95 0.45
C ALA A 110 -27.71 -3.33 1.06
N ALA A 111 -26.62 -4.13 1.14
CA ALA A 111 -26.70 -5.47 1.68
C ALA A 111 -27.45 -5.40 3.03
N ARG A 112 -28.30 -6.41 3.29
CA ARG A 112 -29.00 -6.60 4.58
C ARG A 112 -28.14 -6.06 5.71
N PRO A 113 -28.68 -5.24 6.65
CA PRO A 113 -27.87 -4.66 7.71
C PRO A 113 -27.05 -5.78 8.33
N ALA A 114 -25.73 -5.73 8.10
CA ALA A 114 -24.83 -6.68 8.71
C ALA A 114 -25.09 -6.59 10.21
N LEU A 115 -25.05 -7.73 10.91
CA LEU A 115 -24.98 -7.69 12.38
C LEU A 115 -23.95 -6.62 12.76
N PRO A 116 -24.28 -5.75 13.73
CA PRO A 116 -23.38 -4.67 14.11
C PRO A 116 -22.00 -5.29 14.37
N PRO A 117 -20.93 -4.71 13.82
CA PRO A 117 -19.61 -5.28 14.02
C PRO A 117 -19.30 -5.36 15.51
N PRO A 118 -18.43 -6.30 15.93
CA PRO A 118 -17.98 -6.34 17.31
C PRO A 118 -17.39 -4.98 17.72
N ALA A 119 -17.59 -4.61 18.98
CA ALA A 119 -16.99 -3.39 19.52
C ALA A 119 -15.47 -3.48 19.46
N ASP A 120 -14.83 -2.40 19.04
CA ASP A 120 -13.37 -2.35 19.01
C ASP A 120 -12.80 -2.36 20.43
N PRO A 121 -11.65 -3.01 20.66
CA PRO A 121 -10.94 -2.88 21.93
C PRO A 121 -10.62 -1.42 22.24
N PRO A 122 -10.63 -1.03 23.52
CA PRO A 122 -10.43 0.37 23.90
C PRO A 122 -9.02 0.86 23.56
N LEU A 123 -8.93 2.11 23.11
CA LEU A 123 -7.69 2.86 22.88
C LEU A 123 -7.75 4.17 23.66
N ASP A 124 -6.66 4.54 24.35
CA ASP A 124 -6.49 5.88 24.94
C ASP A 124 -5.97 6.84 23.86
N CYS A 125 -6.88 7.26 22.99
CA CYS A 125 -6.62 8.24 21.93
C CYS A 125 -7.06 9.64 22.36
N VAL A 126 -6.16 10.61 22.29
CA VAL A 126 -6.45 12.03 22.51
C VAL A 126 -6.05 12.83 21.26
N PRO A 127 -6.92 13.72 20.75
CA PRO A 127 -6.54 14.65 19.67
C PRO A 127 -5.39 15.57 20.11
N SER A 128 -4.44 15.85 19.21
CA SER A 128 -3.32 16.75 19.52
C SER A 128 -3.77 18.17 19.91
N THR A 129 -4.93 18.62 19.44
CA THR A 129 -5.59 19.88 19.80
C THR A 129 -6.03 19.95 21.26
N GLU A 130 -6.28 18.80 21.87
CA GLU A 130 -6.66 18.67 23.28
C GLU A 130 -5.45 18.33 24.18
N TRP A 131 -4.29 18.09 23.57
CA TRP A 131 -3.06 17.78 24.29
C TRP A 131 -2.33 19.05 24.74
N PRO A 132 -1.77 19.09 25.97
CA PRO A 132 -1.03 20.25 26.47
C PRO A 132 0.13 20.64 25.55
N ALA A 133 0.41 21.95 25.47
CA ALA A 133 1.48 22.49 24.63
C ALA A 133 2.88 22.02 25.03
N ARG A 134 3.07 21.61 26.29
CA ARG A 134 4.28 20.98 26.80
C ARG A 134 3.91 19.76 27.62
N ALA A 135 4.58 18.64 27.38
CA ALA A 135 4.44 17.42 28.16
C ALA A 135 5.79 16.71 28.33
N THR A 136 5.82 15.70 29.19
CA THR A 136 6.97 14.83 29.38
C THR A 136 6.56 13.36 29.24
N ALA A 137 7.47 12.52 28.78
CA ALA A 137 7.32 11.08 28.69
C ALA A 137 8.68 10.41 28.92
N ASP A 138 8.67 9.13 29.26
CA ASP A 138 9.91 8.37 29.37
C ASP A 138 10.34 7.87 27.98
N ALA A 139 9.37 7.59 27.10
CA ALA A 139 9.58 7.32 25.70
C ALA A 139 8.51 7.96 24.81
N VAL A 140 8.92 8.43 23.63
CA VAL A 140 8.04 8.87 22.55
C VAL A 140 8.20 7.96 21.35
N VAL A 141 7.11 7.41 20.85
CA VAL A 141 7.07 6.60 19.62
C VAL A 141 6.43 7.41 18.51
N ILE A 142 7.16 7.66 17.42
CA ILE A 142 6.70 8.44 16.28
C ILE A 142 6.13 7.50 15.23
N GLY A 143 4.81 7.46 15.09
CA GLY A 143 4.08 6.58 14.18
C GLY A 143 3.50 5.35 14.89
N SER A 144 2.22 5.08 14.65
CA SER A 144 1.46 4.00 15.30
C SER A 144 1.35 2.72 14.46
N GLY A 145 2.16 2.60 13.40
CA GLY A 145 2.17 1.45 12.48
C GLY A 145 2.73 0.17 13.10
N ALA A 146 2.95 -0.86 12.27
CA ALA A 146 3.38 -2.20 12.70
C ALA A 146 4.49 -2.21 13.76
N GLY A 147 5.62 -1.56 13.47
CA GLY A 147 6.75 -1.53 14.40
C GLY A 147 6.58 -0.54 15.56
N GLY A 148 5.95 0.61 15.33
CA GLY A 148 5.68 1.59 16.38
C GLY A 148 4.72 1.07 17.46
N ALA A 149 3.68 0.32 17.06
CA ALA A 149 2.75 -0.31 17.99
C ALA A 149 3.47 -1.36 18.87
N VAL A 150 4.35 -2.17 18.29
CA VAL A 150 5.15 -3.16 19.03
C VAL A 150 6.12 -2.48 19.99
N ALA A 151 6.83 -1.45 19.54
CA ALA A 151 7.73 -0.69 20.40
C ALA A 151 6.99 -0.05 21.57
N ALA A 152 5.83 0.57 21.31
CA ALA A 152 5.00 1.17 22.35
C ALA A 152 4.53 0.13 23.38
N ARG A 153 4.03 -1.03 22.92
CA ARG A 153 3.61 -2.13 23.80
C ARG A 153 4.76 -2.63 24.67
N THR A 154 5.93 -2.84 24.05
CA THR A 154 7.12 -3.38 24.72
C THR A 154 7.59 -2.44 25.83
N LEU A 155 7.77 -1.15 25.51
CA LEU A 155 8.24 -0.15 26.47
C LEU A 155 7.20 0.12 27.57
N ALA A 156 5.90 0.13 27.24
CA ALA A 156 4.84 0.32 28.24
C ALA A 156 4.74 -0.87 29.20
N ARG A 157 4.87 -2.11 28.71
CA ARG A 157 4.94 -3.31 29.57
C ARG A 157 6.15 -3.31 30.50
N ALA A 158 7.23 -2.62 30.13
CA ALA A 158 8.38 -2.40 31.00
C ALA A 158 8.17 -1.27 32.03
N GLY A 159 6.97 -0.67 32.10
CA GLY A 159 6.62 0.36 33.08
C GLY A 159 6.97 1.79 32.66
N MET A 160 7.38 2.02 31.41
CA MET A 160 7.66 3.38 30.92
C MET A 160 6.37 4.14 30.62
N ARG A 161 6.35 5.46 30.88
CA ARG A 161 5.31 6.35 30.36
C ARG A 161 5.54 6.61 28.89
N VAL A 162 4.77 5.93 28.04
CA VAL A 162 4.92 5.98 26.57
C VAL A 162 3.86 6.89 25.94
N LEU A 163 4.30 7.80 25.07
CA LEU A 163 3.43 8.56 24.18
C LEU A 163 3.64 8.12 22.72
N VAL A 164 2.58 7.67 22.06
CA VAL A 164 2.56 7.34 20.63
C VAL A 164 1.99 8.52 19.86
N LEU A 165 2.70 9.00 18.84
CA LEU A 165 2.30 10.16 18.05
C LEU A 165 1.93 9.73 16.63
N GLU A 166 0.68 9.97 16.24
CA GLU A 166 0.16 9.58 14.92
C GLU A 166 -0.40 10.79 14.18
N GLU A 167 -0.01 10.97 12.91
CA GLU A 167 -0.54 12.05 12.06
C GLU A 167 -1.99 11.78 11.67
N GLY A 168 -2.34 10.53 11.41
CA GLY A 168 -3.69 10.10 11.09
C GLY A 168 -4.67 10.17 12.26
N ARG A 169 -5.95 9.99 11.94
CA ARG A 169 -7.03 9.85 12.93
C ARG A 169 -7.25 8.38 13.28
N HIS A 170 -7.95 8.14 14.38
CA HIS A 170 -8.50 6.81 14.69
C HIS A 170 -9.76 6.57 13.84
N HIS A 171 -9.92 5.34 13.35
CA HIS A 171 -11.09 4.88 12.62
C HIS A 171 -11.57 3.58 13.24
N THR A 172 -12.86 3.49 13.53
CA THR A 172 -13.45 2.29 14.13
C THR A 172 -13.93 1.29 13.08
N THR A 173 -14.14 0.04 13.50
CA THR A 173 -14.81 -0.96 12.65
C THR A 173 -16.20 -0.49 12.21
N GLU A 174 -16.93 0.19 13.11
CA GLU A 174 -18.24 0.79 12.80
C GLU A 174 -18.13 1.87 11.70
N ASP A 175 -17.10 2.73 11.75
CA ASP A 175 -16.83 3.73 10.70
C ASP A 175 -16.56 3.09 9.33
N PHE A 176 -15.97 1.89 9.31
CA PHE A 176 -15.70 1.16 8.08
C PHE A 176 -16.97 0.56 7.47
N GLY A 177 -17.87 0.03 8.30
CA GLY A 177 -19.12 -0.59 7.85
C GLY A 177 -20.15 0.40 7.27
N ARG A 178 -20.12 1.67 7.69
CA ARG A 178 -21.13 2.67 7.31
C ARG A 178 -20.82 3.48 6.05
N ARG A 179 -19.59 3.40 5.52
CA ARG A 179 -19.09 4.34 4.50
C ARG A 179 -18.65 3.63 3.23
N ALA A 180 -18.81 4.30 2.09
CA ALA A 180 -18.41 3.74 0.81
C ALA A 180 -16.88 3.48 0.78
N PRO A 181 -16.41 2.44 0.07
CA PRO A 181 -14.98 2.13 -0.06
C PRO A 181 -14.12 3.33 -0.48
N LEU A 182 -14.57 4.13 -1.46
CA LEU A 182 -13.80 5.26 -1.96
C LEU A 182 -13.60 6.36 -0.93
N ASP A 183 -14.63 6.66 -0.14
CA ASP A 183 -14.56 7.71 0.88
C ASP A 183 -13.51 7.31 1.93
N ARG A 184 -13.53 6.03 2.35
CA ARG A 184 -12.51 5.45 3.24
C ARG A 184 -11.12 5.48 2.62
N PHE A 185 -11.00 5.14 1.33
CA PHE A 185 -9.73 5.19 0.60
C PHE A 185 -9.10 6.59 0.67
N THR A 186 -9.86 7.64 0.36
CA THR A 186 -9.33 9.02 0.35
C THR A 186 -8.86 9.54 1.70
N GLU A 187 -9.40 9.01 2.81
CA GLU A 187 -9.00 9.37 4.17
C GLU A 187 -7.80 8.55 4.66
N LEU A 188 -7.86 7.23 4.44
CA LEU A 188 -6.92 6.24 4.99
C LEU A 188 -5.57 6.23 4.28
N TYR A 189 -5.54 6.56 2.99
CA TYR A 189 -4.29 6.62 2.24
C TYR A 189 -3.68 8.02 2.27
N ARG A 190 -2.39 8.09 2.60
CA ARG A 190 -1.62 9.32 2.46
C ARG A 190 -1.72 9.81 1.03
N ASP A 191 -1.96 11.12 0.89
CA ASP A 191 -2.01 11.79 -0.41
C ASP A 191 -3.05 11.18 -1.37
N GLY A 192 -4.13 10.60 -0.84
CA GLY A 192 -5.18 9.96 -1.62
C GLY A 192 -4.70 8.73 -2.39
N GLY A 193 -3.66 8.05 -1.89
CA GLY A 193 -3.01 6.92 -2.58
C GLY A 193 -2.05 7.33 -3.70
N GLY A 194 -1.90 8.64 -3.97
CA GLY A 194 -1.07 9.19 -5.05
C GLY A 194 0.43 9.27 -4.75
N THR A 195 0.95 8.45 -3.84
CA THR A 195 2.40 8.39 -3.56
C THR A 195 3.09 7.59 -4.66
N ILE A 196 4.06 8.19 -5.36
CA ILE A 196 4.73 7.59 -6.53
C ILE A 196 6.24 7.67 -6.35
N ALA A 197 6.94 6.56 -6.59
CA ALA A 197 8.37 6.55 -6.83
C ALA A 197 8.68 6.81 -8.30
N LEU A 198 9.47 7.84 -8.55
CA LEU A 198 9.92 8.20 -9.89
C LEU A 198 10.99 7.20 -10.35
N GLY A 199 10.79 6.64 -11.54
CA GLY A 199 11.59 5.57 -12.12
C GLY A 199 11.11 5.27 -13.53
N ASN A 200 11.65 4.22 -14.14
CA ASN A 200 11.19 3.72 -15.42
C ASN A 200 10.96 2.19 -15.36
N PRO A 201 9.72 1.70 -15.16
CA PRO A 201 8.48 2.50 -15.04
C PRO A 201 8.36 3.18 -13.65
N PRO A 202 7.50 4.19 -13.49
CA PRO A 202 7.14 4.70 -12.17
C PRO A 202 6.40 3.61 -11.36
N VAL A 203 6.52 3.67 -10.03
CA VAL A 203 5.89 2.71 -9.12
C VAL A 203 4.95 3.43 -8.15
N VAL A 204 3.70 2.98 -8.07
CA VAL A 204 2.72 3.50 -7.10
C VAL A 204 2.94 2.85 -5.74
N LEU A 205 3.07 3.65 -4.68
CA LEU A 205 3.42 3.22 -3.32
C LEU A 205 2.38 3.68 -2.30
N PRO A 206 1.16 3.12 -2.30
CA PRO A 206 0.12 3.59 -1.40
C PRO A 206 0.49 3.24 0.06
N VAL A 207 0.44 4.24 0.95
CA VAL A 207 0.77 4.08 2.38
C VAL A 207 -0.36 4.61 3.26
N GLY A 208 -0.61 3.92 4.38
CA GLY A 208 -1.67 4.30 5.31
C GLY A 208 -1.33 5.53 6.15
N ARG A 209 -2.36 6.29 6.54
CA ARG A 209 -2.31 7.41 7.48
C ARG A 209 -3.52 7.35 8.41
N ALA A 210 -3.39 6.54 9.45
CA ALA A 210 -4.40 6.28 10.47
C ALA A 210 -3.72 5.74 11.73
N VAL A 211 -4.42 5.72 12.87
CA VAL A 211 -3.99 4.93 14.03
C VAL A 211 -3.90 3.46 13.63
N GLY A 212 -2.70 2.88 13.70
CA GLY A 212 -2.35 1.56 13.15
C GLY A 212 -1.56 1.60 11.82
N GLY A 213 -1.39 2.78 11.23
CA GLY A 213 -0.64 3.01 10.00
C GLY A 213 -1.09 2.15 8.81
N THR A 214 -0.14 1.68 8.00
CA THR A 214 -0.42 0.83 6.82
C THR A 214 -1.06 -0.52 7.17
N THR A 215 -1.01 -0.97 8.43
CA THR A 215 -1.67 -2.22 8.84
C THR A 215 -3.20 -2.12 8.76
N VAL A 216 -3.76 -0.90 8.80
CA VAL A 216 -5.20 -0.65 8.62
C VAL A 216 -5.64 -0.96 7.19
N VAL A 217 -4.78 -0.71 6.20
CA VAL A 217 -5.10 -0.78 4.76
C VAL A 217 -4.37 -1.89 4.00
N ASN A 218 -3.59 -2.74 4.69
CA ASN A 218 -3.00 -3.91 4.03
C ASN A 218 -4.01 -5.06 3.90
N SER A 219 -3.61 -6.09 3.16
CA SER A 219 -4.40 -7.29 2.90
C SER A 219 -4.54 -8.23 4.10
N GLY A 220 -3.61 -8.17 5.05
CA GLY A 220 -3.52 -9.06 6.20
C GLY A 220 -2.74 -10.36 5.96
N THR A 221 -2.10 -10.51 4.80
CA THR A 221 -1.24 -11.67 4.50
C THR A 221 -0.02 -11.72 5.41
N CYS A 222 0.29 -12.91 5.90
CA CYS A 222 1.30 -13.17 6.92
C CYS A 222 2.22 -14.31 6.50
N TYR A 223 3.42 -13.96 6.05
CA TYR A 223 4.52 -14.89 5.82
C TYR A 223 5.61 -14.68 6.86
N ARG A 224 6.22 -15.78 7.31
CA ARG A 224 7.44 -15.71 8.11
C ARG A 224 8.60 -15.29 7.21
N THR A 225 9.55 -14.56 7.77
CA THR A 225 10.79 -14.22 7.08
C THR A 225 11.53 -15.53 6.75
N PRO A 226 11.87 -15.79 5.48
CA PRO A 226 12.57 -17.03 5.12
C PRO A 226 13.95 -17.14 5.78
N ASP A 227 14.39 -18.35 6.12
CA ASP A 227 15.66 -18.59 6.81
C ASP A 227 16.86 -18.05 6.02
N HIS A 228 16.88 -18.23 4.69
CA HIS A 228 17.96 -17.71 3.85
C HIS A 228 18.06 -16.18 3.85
N VAL A 229 16.96 -15.48 4.14
CA VAL A 229 16.95 -14.02 4.32
C VAL A 229 17.58 -13.65 5.67
N LEU A 230 17.26 -14.39 6.73
CA LEU A 230 17.83 -14.18 8.07
C LEU A 230 19.33 -14.48 8.09
N GLU A 231 19.76 -15.58 7.46
CA GLU A 231 21.17 -15.93 7.26
C GLU A 231 21.90 -14.81 6.52
N ARG A 232 21.34 -14.32 5.40
CA ARG A 232 21.90 -13.17 4.68
C ARG A 232 22.03 -11.95 5.58
N TRP A 233 21.04 -11.68 6.43
CA TRP A 233 21.07 -10.51 7.32
C TRP A 233 22.13 -10.62 8.41
N ARG A 234 22.27 -11.81 9.00
CA ARG A 234 23.33 -12.11 9.96
C ARG A 234 24.70 -11.98 9.30
N ASP A 235 24.91 -12.64 8.17
CA ASP A 235 26.24 -12.85 7.60
C ASP A 235 26.74 -11.65 6.77
N THR A 236 25.82 -10.93 6.10
CA THR A 236 26.19 -9.79 5.24
C THR A 236 26.10 -8.45 5.98
N PHE A 237 25.09 -8.27 6.84
CA PHE A 237 24.85 -6.98 7.52
C PHE A 237 25.30 -6.99 8.99
N GLY A 238 25.73 -8.14 9.51
CA GLY A 238 26.19 -8.27 10.89
C GLY A 238 25.07 -7.98 11.89
N LEU A 239 23.88 -8.56 11.66
CA LEU A 239 22.71 -8.36 12.53
C LEU A 239 22.53 -9.55 13.49
N PRO A 240 22.94 -9.43 14.77
CA PRO A 240 22.72 -10.50 15.76
C PRO A 240 21.24 -10.76 16.00
N LEU A 241 20.38 -9.74 15.80
CA LEU A 241 18.93 -9.89 15.90
C LEU A 241 18.35 -10.85 14.85
N ALA A 242 19.09 -11.18 13.79
CA ALA A 242 18.68 -12.12 12.76
C ALA A 242 19.13 -13.56 13.06
N ASP A 243 19.52 -13.85 14.31
CA ASP A 243 19.64 -15.21 14.81
C ASP A 243 18.30 -15.95 14.66
N ALA A 244 18.33 -17.14 14.07
CA ALA A 244 17.11 -17.84 13.66
C ALA A 244 16.20 -18.17 14.84
N ASP A 245 16.76 -18.58 15.98
CA ASP A 245 16.00 -18.95 17.17
C ASP A 245 15.42 -17.69 17.84
N ALA A 246 16.26 -16.67 18.08
CA ALA A 246 15.82 -15.44 18.73
C ALA A 246 14.79 -14.66 17.88
N PHE A 247 15.03 -14.57 16.56
CA PHE A 247 14.09 -13.94 15.64
C PHE A 247 12.83 -14.78 15.43
N GLY A 248 12.97 -16.11 15.43
CA GLY A 248 11.86 -17.07 15.40
C GLY A 248 10.89 -16.87 16.57
N ALA A 249 11.41 -16.71 17.79
CA ALA A 249 10.59 -16.39 18.96
C ALA A 249 9.85 -15.04 18.83
N CYS A 250 10.51 -14.03 18.22
CA CYS A 250 9.88 -12.74 17.95
C CYS A 250 8.75 -12.87 16.90
N LEU A 251 8.94 -13.70 15.87
CA LEU A 251 7.91 -14.01 14.88
C LEU A 251 6.74 -14.77 15.53
N ASP A 252 7.00 -15.71 16.43
CA ASP A 252 5.95 -16.46 17.15
C ASP A 252 5.08 -15.52 18.00
N GLU A 253 5.69 -14.55 18.68
CA GLU A 253 4.95 -13.52 19.41
C GLU A 253 4.11 -12.65 18.47
N ALA A 254 4.65 -12.25 17.32
CA ALA A 254 3.93 -11.46 16.33
C ALA A 254 2.73 -12.24 15.75
N GLU A 255 2.92 -13.52 15.40
CA GLU A 255 1.86 -14.38 14.87
C GLU A 255 0.73 -14.61 15.90
N ARG A 256 1.09 -14.88 17.15
CA ARG A 256 0.12 -15.05 18.25
C ARG A 256 -0.66 -13.77 18.51
N THR A 257 0.03 -12.63 18.55
CA THR A 257 -0.58 -11.30 18.74
C THR A 257 -1.59 -11.00 17.62
N LEU A 258 -1.22 -11.28 16.37
CA LEU A 258 -2.05 -11.02 15.21
C LEU A 258 -3.11 -12.11 14.94
N GLN A 259 -3.12 -13.18 15.74
CA GLN A 259 -3.98 -14.36 15.54
C GLN A 259 -3.87 -14.92 14.11
N VAL A 260 -2.65 -15.10 13.62
CA VAL A 260 -2.41 -15.56 12.26
C VAL A 260 -2.96 -16.97 12.07
N ALA A 261 -3.82 -17.15 11.07
CA ALA A 261 -4.41 -18.44 10.72
C ALA A 261 -4.55 -18.60 9.21
N THR A 262 -4.44 -19.85 8.74
CA THR A 262 -4.79 -20.22 7.36
C THR A 262 -6.26 -19.95 7.12
N GLN A 263 -6.60 -19.29 6.02
CA GLN A 263 -8.00 -19.03 5.68
C GLN A 263 -8.72 -20.33 5.28
N PRO A 264 -9.97 -20.52 5.72
CA PRO A 264 -10.73 -21.70 5.34
C PRO A 264 -11.17 -21.61 3.86
N MET A 265 -11.29 -22.78 3.22
CA MET A 265 -11.60 -22.91 1.79
C MET A 265 -12.97 -22.31 1.39
N ASP A 266 -13.91 -22.25 2.34
CA ASP A 266 -15.27 -21.75 2.14
C ASP A 266 -15.32 -20.23 1.94
N VAL A 267 -14.41 -19.47 2.56
CA VAL A 267 -14.39 -17.98 2.50
C VAL A 267 -13.53 -17.40 1.38
N LEU A 268 -12.70 -18.20 0.69
CA LEU A 268 -11.75 -17.70 -0.32
C LEU A 268 -12.42 -16.93 -1.46
N GLY A 269 -13.65 -17.29 -1.81
CA GLY A 269 -14.34 -16.81 -3.01
C GLY A 269 -13.93 -17.57 -4.26
N ARG A 270 -14.61 -17.30 -5.38
CA ARG A 270 -14.30 -17.99 -6.65
C ARG A 270 -12.92 -17.62 -7.18
N ASN A 271 -12.44 -16.39 -6.96
CA ASN A 271 -11.11 -15.96 -7.39
C ASN A 271 -10.00 -16.89 -6.88
N GLY A 272 -9.99 -17.16 -5.56
CA GLY A 272 -9.03 -18.07 -4.95
C GLY A 272 -9.18 -19.50 -5.44
N ARG A 273 -10.42 -20.00 -5.57
CA ARG A 273 -10.68 -21.36 -6.08
C ARG A 273 -10.21 -21.54 -7.52
N THR A 274 -10.40 -20.53 -8.36
CA THR A 274 -9.89 -20.52 -9.75
C THR A 274 -8.36 -20.58 -9.77
N ALA A 275 -7.67 -19.81 -8.91
CA ALA A 275 -6.22 -19.88 -8.83
C ALA A 275 -5.71 -21.25 -8.35
N LEU A 276 -6.36 -21.86 -7.35
CA LEU A 276 -6.04 -23.22 -6.89
C LEU A 276 -6.23 -24.25 -8.00
N LEU A 277 -7.33 -24.16 -8.76
CA LEU A 277 -7.59 -25.05 -9.88
C LEU A 277 -6.51 -24.91 -10.98
N GLY A 278 -6.08 -23.68 -11.27
CA GLY A 278 -4.99 -23.43 -12.20
C GLY A 278 -3.68 -24.07 -11.73
N ALA A 279 -3.34 -23.87 -10.46
CA ALA A 279 -2.13 -24.44 -9.87
C ALA A 279 -2.18 -25.97 -9.85
N GLU A 280 -3.30 -26.58 -9.45
CA GLU A 280 -3.52 -28.02 -9.46
C GLU A 280 -3.28 -28.63 -10.85
N ARG A 281 -3.83 -28.01 -11.90
CA ARG A 281 -3.67 -28.48 -13.29
C ARG A 281 -2.25 -28.35 -13.82
N LEU A 282 -1.48 -27.39 -13.30
CA LEU A 282 -0.06 -27.20 -13.63
C LEU A 282 0.86 -28.04 -12.73
N GLY A 283 0.34 -28.64 -11.66
CA GLY A 283 1.14 -29.30 -10.64
C GLY A 283 1.98 -28.33 -9.79
N TRP A 284 1.57 -27.07 -9.70
CA TRP A 284 2.27 -26.01 -8.95
C TRP A 284 1.92 -26.03 -7.46
N GLU A 285 2.89 -25.70 -6.61
CA GLU A 285 2.65 -25.53 -5.18
C GLU A 285 1.77 -24.29 -4.91
N ALA A 286 0.59 -24.51 -4.31
CA ALA A 286 -0.34 -23.45 -3.96
C ALA A 286 -1.23 -23.81 -2.77
N GLY A 287 -1.68 -22.81 -2.01
CA GLY A 287 -2.59 -23.01 -0.89
C GLY A 287 -3.26 -21.74 -0.37
N PRO A 288 -4.29 -21.87 0.48
CA PRO A 288 -4.91 -20.72 1.14
C PRO A 288 -3.88 -19.95 1.97
N LEU A 289 -3.90 -18.63 1.87
CA LEU A 289 -2.93 -17.79 2.58
C LEU A 289 -3.16 -17.80 4.08
N ARG A 290 -2.06 -17.74 4.84
CA ARG A 290 -2.06 -17.39 6.26
C ARG A 290 -2.30 -15.89 6.43
N ARG A 291 -3.27 -15.52 7.24
CA ARG A 291 -3.67 -14.12 7.43
C ARG A 291 -3.96 -13.80 8.88
N ASN A 292 -3.77 -12.53 9.27
CA ASN A 292 -4.22 -11.99 10.56
C ASN A 292 -5.74 -11.68 10.55
N ALA A 293 -6.54 -12.58 9.99
CA ALA A 293 -7.98 -12.41 9.87
C ALA A 293 -8.71 -13.75 10.08
N PRO A 294 -8.57 -14.40 11.25
CA PRO A 294 -9.12 -15.75 11.47
C PRO A 294 -10.65 -15.79 11.32
N GLY A 295 -11.35 -14.68 11.61
CA GLY A 295 -12.80 -14.55 11.46
C GLY A 295 -13.26 -13.93 10.14
N CYS A 296 -12.46 -13.99 9.06
CA CYS A 296 -12.77 -13.28 7.81
C CYS A 296 -14.15 -13.65 7.25
N LYS A 297 -14.90 -12.65 6.80
CA LYS A 297 -16.25 -12.80 6.22
C LYS A 297 -16.28 -12.61 4.71
N GLY A 298 -15.12 -12.66 4.05
CA GLY A 298 -15.03 -12.56 2.59
C GLY A 298 -15.50 -11.22 2.00
N SER A 299 -15.30 -10.11 2.71
CA SER A 299 -15.76 -8.79 2.25
C SER A 299 -14.88 -8.13 1.20
N CYS A 300 -13.67 -8.66 0.94
CA CYS A 300 -12.69 -8.11 0.01
C CYS A 300 -12.33 -6.61 0.19
N GLN A 301 -12.56 -6.05 1.39
CA GLN A 301 -12.40 -4.61 1.66
C GLN A 301 -11.20 -4.28 2.55
N CYS A 302 -10.25 -5.20 2.70
CA CYS A 302 -9.10 -5.04 3.60
C CYS A 302 -8.26 -3.77 3.31
N VAL A 303 -8.23 -3.36 2.04
CA VAL A 303 -7.54 -2.15 1.56
C VAL A 303 -8.19 -0.83 1.99
N VAL A 304 -9.42 -0.87 2.49
CA VAL A 304 -10.18 0.34 2.92
C VAL A 304 -10.76 0.19 4.32
N GLY A 305 -10.05 -0.56 5.17
CA GLY A 305 -10.51 -0.90 6.52
C GLY A 305 -11.52 -2.04 6.50
N CYS A 306 -11.31 -3.04 7.37
CA CYS A 306 -12.17 -4.21 7.44
C CYS A 306 -13.52 -3.84 8.09
N PRO A 307 -14.66 -3.94 7.38
CA PRO A 307 -15.95 -3.55 7.93
C PRO A 307 -16.51 -4.52 8.97
N THR A 308 -15.90 -5.70 9.14
CA THR A 308 -16.37 -6.74 10.05
C THR A 308 -15.49 -6.92 11.30
N GLY A 309 -14.42 -6.12 11.42
CA GLY A 309 -13.47 -6.23 12.54
C GLY A 309 -12.61 -7.51 12.53
N ALA A 310 -12.71 -8.33 11.48
CA ALA A 310 -12.03 -9.62 11.43
C ALA A 310 -10.51 -9.49 11.27
N LYS A 311 -10.04 -8.49 10.51
CA LYS A 311 -8.61 -8.26 10.29
C LYS A 311 -7.99 -7.62 11.52
N GLN A 312 -7.14 -8.37 12.21
CA GLN A 312 -6.38 -7.99 13.41
C GLN A 312 -5.23 -7.04 13.09
N SER A 313 -5.52 -5.93 12.42
CA SER A 313 -4.58 -4.81 12.26
C SER A 313 -4.18 -4.24 13.62
N VAL A 314 -3.03 -3.58 13.73
CA VAL A 314 -2.41 -3.32 15.04
C VAL A 314 -3.22 -2.39 15.95
N GLN A 315 -4.17 -1.63 15.41
CA GLN A 315 -5.11 -0.85 16.22
C GLN A 315 -6.16 -1.70 16.94
N LEU A 316 -6.38 -2.95 16.53
CA LEU A 316 -7.26 -3.91 17.20
C LEU A 316 -6.48 -4.95 18.03
N SER A 317 -5.19 -5.17 17.73
CA SER A 317 -4.42 -6.29 18.31
C SER A 317 -3.21 -5.90 19.16
N VAL A 318 -2.56 -4.75 18.92
CA VAL A 318 -1.30 -4.38 19.60
C VAL A 318 -1.44 -3.09 20.40
N LEU A 319 -2.02 -2.05 19.80
CA LEU A 319 -2.22 -0.76 20.46
C LEU A 319 -3.15 -0.86 21.69
N PRO A 320 -4.22 -1.68 21.69
CA PRO A 320 -5.01 -1.91 22.90
C PRO A 320 -4.18 -2.48 24.06
N ASP A 321 -3.30 -3.44 23.79
CA ASP A 321 -2.38 -3.99 24.79
C ASP A 321 -1.41 -2.91 25.31
N ALA A 322 -0.90 -2.04 24.42
CA ALA A 322 -0.02 -0.95 24.80
C ALA A 322 -0.76 0.06 25.70
N CYS A 323 -2.01 0.42 25.36
CA CYS A 323 -2.84 1.29 26.17
C CYS A 323 -3.22 0.67 27.52
N GLY A 324 -3.52 -0.63 27.54
CA GLY A 324 -3.74 -1.38 28.78
C GLY A 324 -2.51 -1.39 29.70
N ALA A 325 -1.31 -1.30 29.14
CA ALA A 325 -0.05 -1.14 29.87
C ALA A 325 0.32 0.33 30.19
N GLY A 326 -0.54 1.30 29.87
CA GLY A 326 -0.36 2.72 30.21
C GLY A 326 0.16 3.62 29.08
N ALA A 327 0.32 3.13 27.85
CA ALA A 327 0.64 3.97 26.70
C ALA A 327 -0.55 4.86 26.30
N ARG A 328 -0.28 6.09 25.86
CA ARG A 328 -1.32 7.01 25.34
C ARG A 328 -1.02 7.40 23.91
N ILE A 329 -2.05 7.57 23.09
CA ILE A 329 -1.93 7.86 21.67
C ILE A 329 -2.41 9.30 21.41
N VAL A 330 -1.54 10.13 20.84
CA VAL A 330 -1.87 11.48 20.41
C VAL A 330 -2.09 11.48 18.89
N THR A 331 -3.34 11.67 18.47
CA THR A 331 -3.76 11.66 17.06
C THR A 331 -3.67 13.05 16.44
N GLY A 332 -3.62 13.15 15.10
CA GLY A 332 -3.43 14.43 14.43
C GLY A 332 -2.08 15.09 14.77
N ALA A 333 -1.09 14.31 15.19
CA ALA A 333 0.21 14.75 15.67
C ALA A 333 1.28 14.61 14.57
N TYR A 334 1.51 15.67 13.79
CA TYR A 334 2.58 15.66 12.79
C TYR A 334 3.93 16.01 13.42
N VAL A 335 4.77 15.00 13.68
CA VAL A 335 6.11 15.23 14.24
C VAL A 335 7.01 15.94 13.23
N ARG A 336 7.36 17.20 13.51
CA ARG A 336 8.20 18.02 12.64
C ARG A 336 9.66 17.65 12.72
N ARG A 337 10.17 17.46 13.94
CA ARG A 337 11.56 17.13 14.23
C ARG A 337 11.72 16.50 15.61
N VAL A 338 12.78 15.71 15.76
CA VAL A 338 13.36 15.30 17.04
C VAL A 338 14.18 16.47 17.59
N LEU A 339 14.03 16.74 18.88
CA LEU A 339 14.81 17.73 19.63
C LEU A 339 16.06 17.05 20.17
N VAL A 340 17.21 17.73 20.05
CA VAL A 340 18.53 17.18 20.36
C VAL A 340 19.33 18.19 21.16
N GLU A 341 19.82 17.77 22.32
CA GLU A 341 20.89 18.43 23.07
C GLU A 341 22.23 18.09 22.39
N ARG A 342 22.86 19.07 21.74
CA ARG A 342 24.11 18.87 20.98
C ARG A 342 25.35 19.00 21.86
N ASP A 343 25.33 19.96 22.78
CA ASP A 343 26.49 20.38 23.56
C ASP A 343 26.50 19.70 24.94
N ARG A 344 26.65 18.37 24.94
CA ARG A 344 26.67 17.55 26.16
C ARG A 344 27.89 16.61 26.20
N PRO A 345 28.48 16.36 27.38
CA PRO A 345 29.44 15.26 27.56
C PRO A 345 28.88 13.92 27.04
N GLY A 346 29.67 13.24 26.20
CA GLY A 346 29.27 12.00 25.52
C GLY A 346 28.48 12.19 24.22
N GLY A 347 28.45 13.42 23.67
CA GLY A 347 27.89 13.72 22.35
C GLY A 347 26.36 13.90 22.33
N PRO A 348 25.81 14.17 21.13
CA PRO A 348 24.40 14.55 20.95
C PRO A 348 23.42 13.53 21.54
N ARG A 349 22.35 14.01 22.17
CA ARG A 349 21.31 13.18 22.77
C ARG A 349 19.92 13.73 22.45
N ALA A 350 18.99 12.85 22.10
CA ALA A 350 17.58 13.21 21.99
C ALA A 350 17.02 13.68 23.35
N CYS A 351 16.24 14.75 23.32
CA CYS A 351 15.58 15.30 24.51
C CYS A 351 14.08 15.53 24.33
N GLY A 352 13.53 15.20 23.16
CA GLY A 352 12.09 15.29 22.90
C GLY A 352 11.74 15.38 21.43
N VAL A 353 10.53 15.85 21.15
CA VAL A 353 10.01 16.08 19.80
C VAL A 353 9.20 17.37 19.73
N ALA A 354 9.23 18.02 18.57
CA ALA A 354 8.32 19.12 18.23
C ALA A 354 7.26 18.61 17.25
N VAL A 355 6.00 18.87 17.57
CA VAL A 355 4.82 18.36 16.87
C VAL A 355 3.99 19.53 16.38
N ARG A 356 3.52 19.46 15.13
CA ARG A 356 2.55 20.40 14.57
C ARG A 356 1.16 19.79 14.62
N ARG A 357 0.21 20.56 15.17
CA ARG A 357 -1.21 20.23 15.24
C ARG A 357 -1.94 20.55 13.91
N PRO A 358 -3.16 20.04 13.69
CA PRO A 358 -3.95 20.32 12.50
C PRO A 358 -4.30 21.80 12.35
N ASP A 359 -4.47 22.52 13.47
CA ASP A 359 -4.72 23.97 13.51
C ASP A 359 -3.49 24.84 13.20
N GLY A 360 -2.32 24.21 13.00
CA GLY A 360 -1.04 24.87 12.70
C GLY A 360 -0.21 25.24 13.93
N SER A 361 -0.76 25.15 15.13
CA SER A 361 -0.01 25.38 16.38
C SER A 361 0.99 24.24 16.65
N GLU A 362 1.92 24.47 17.56
CA GLU A 362 2.96 23.49 17.92
C GLU A 362 2.83 23.05 19.39
N LEU A 363 3.29 21.82 19.66
CA LEU A 363 3.52 21.31 21.01
C LEU A 363 4.88 20.61 21.10
N GLU A 364 5.44 20.59 22.31
CA GLU A 364 6.70 19.94 22.62
C GLU A 364 6.50 18.82 23.64
N ILE A 365 7.11 17.66 23.38
CA ILE A 365 7.12 16.54 24.32
C ILE A 365 8.56 16.23 24.64
N LEU A 366 8.97 16.45 25.89
CA LEU A 366 10.31 16.12 26.35
C LEU A 366 10.39 14.64 26.66
N SER A 367 11.41 13.97 26.12
CA SER A 367 11.62 12.55 26.32
C SER A 367 13.10 12.18 26.12
N PRO A 368 13.69 11.38 27.00
CA PRO A 368 15.05 10.89 26.84
C PRO A 368 15.19 9.82 25.74
N LEU A 369 14.08 9.16 25.38
CA LEU A 369 14.03 8.11 24.36
C LEU A 369 13.01 8.47 23.28
N VAL A 370 13.44 8.40 22.03
CA VAL A 370 12.60 8.62 20.85
C VAL A 370 12.72 7.42 19.92
N VAL A 371 11.60 6.75 19.67
CA VAL A 371 11.50 5.66 18.69
C VAL A 371 10.95 6.22 17.39
N VAL A 372 11.75 6.14 16.33
CA VAL A 372 11.36 6.54 14.98
C VAL A 372 10.70 5.35 14.29
N ALA A 373 9.39 5.46 14.08
CA ALA A 373 8.56 4.44 13.43
C ALA A 373 7.60 5.04 12.37
N ALA A 374 8.06 6.09 11.66
CA ALA A 374 7.25 6.84 10.69
C ALA A 374 7.11 6.13 9.32
N GLY A 375 7.73 4.96 9.16
CA GLY A 375 7.77 4.16 7.94
C GLY A 375 8.92 4.56 7.00
N ALA A 376 9.31 3.64 6.11
CA ALA A 376 10.46 3.81 5.21
C ALA A 376 10.45 5.08 4.35
N LEU A 377 9.27 5.62 4.05
CA LEU A 377 9.17 6.84 3.25
C LEU A 377 9.29 8.13 4.08
N ASN A 378 8.94 8.11 5.37
CA ASN A 378 8.86 9.31 6.21
C ASN A 378 9.92 9.40 7.32
N SER A 379 10.52 8.27 7.74
CA SER A 379 11.61 8.25 8.71
C SER A 379 12.84 9.04 8.24
N PRO A 380 13.34 8.88 6.99
CA PRO A 380 14.48 9.68 6.50
C PRO A 380 14.24 11.20 6.47
N PRO A 381 13.14 11.74 5.90
CA PRO A 381 12.93 13.19 5.90
C PRO A 381 12.73 13.75 7.31
N LEU A 382 12.10 13.01 8.23
CA LEU A 382 12.03 13.39 9.65
C LEU A 382 13.43 13.55 10.26
N LEU A 383 14.31 12.56 10.08
CA LEU A 383 15.67 12.61 10.61
C LEU A 383 16.48 13.77 10.02
N ARG A 384 16.34 14.03 8.71
CA ARG A 384 16.95 15.21 8.06
C ARG A 384 16.44 16.54 8.65
N ARG A 385 15.13 16.69 8.84
CA ARG A 385 14.56 17.90 9.49
C ARG A 385 14.99 18.08 10.93
N SER A 386 15.43 17.00 11.58
CA SER A 386 15.95 16.98 12.95
C SER A 386 17.45 17.31 13.03
N GLY A 387 18.12 17.48 11.88
CA GLY A 387 19.58 17.63 11.84
C GLY A 387 20.31 16.35 12.26
N LEU A 388 19.66 15.19 12.08
CA LEU A 388 20.17 13.83 12.28
C LEU A 388 20.36 13.12 10.92
N GLY A 389 20.48 13.92 9.86
CA GLY A 389 20.53 13.46 8.47
C GLY A 389 21.92 13.22 7.90
N GLY A 390 22.96 13.26 8.73
CA GLY A 390 24.36 13.36 8.27
C GLY A 390 24.92 12.08 7.64
N HIS A 391 24.36 10.91 7.96
CA HIS A 391 24.86 9.64 7.44
C HIS A 391 24.63 9.55 5.91
N PRO A 392 25.66 9.25 5.08
CA PRO A 392 25.57 9.31 3.62
C PRO A 392 24.60 8.29 3.01
N ARG A 393 24.30 7.22 3.75
CA ARG A 393 23.35 6.16 3.35
C ARG A 393 21.91 6.43 3.81
N LEU A 394 21.65 7.46 4.61
CA LEU A 394 20.30 7.76 5.07
C LEU A 394 19.37 8.07 3.90
N GLY A 395 18.25 7.35 3.83
CA GLY A 395 17.28 7.43 2.75
C GLY A 395 17.72 6.73 1.48
N ARG A 396 18.86 6.03 1.43
CA ARG A 396 19.21 5.12 0.33
C ARG A 396 18.69 3.71 0.65
N ASN A 397 18.98 2.72 -0.21
CA ASN A 397 18.66 1.32 0.06
C ASN A 397 17.13 1.05 0.13
N LEU A 398 16.32 1.86 -0.55
CA LEU A 398 14.88 1.61 -0.63
C LEU A 398 14.63 0.41 -1.54
N ALA A 399 14.14 -0.67 -0.95
CA ALA A 399 13.45 -1.75 -1.65
C ALA A 399 11.94 -1.53 -1.52
N VAL A 400 11.17 -1.92 -2.54
CA VAL A 400 9.71 -1.67 -2.58
C VAL A 400 8.88 -2.92 -2.78
N HIS A 401 9.49 -4.04 -3.17
CA HIS A 401 8.80 -5.29 -3.49
C HIS A 401 7.75 -5.07 -4.61
N PRO A 402 8.18 -4.70 -5.84
CA PRO A 402 7.28 -4.29 -6.91
C PRO A 402 6.41 -5.45 -7.38
N ALA A 403 5.19 -5.10 -7.76
CA ALA A 403 4.13 -6.01 -8.15
C ALA A 403 3.49 -5.61 -9.48
N ALA A 404 3.10 -6.62 -10.25
CA ALA A 404 2.22 -6.49 -11.40
C ALA A 404 0.96 -7.34 -11.19
N SER A 405 -0.09 -7.11 -11.97
CA SER A 405 -1.31 -7.94 -11.94
C SER A 405 -1.86 -8.16 -13.33
N VAL A 406 -2.52 -9.29 -13.51
CA VAL A 406 -3.26 -9.65 -14.72
C VAL A 406 -4.63 -10.17 -14.32
N ALA A 407 -5.57 -10.18 -15.26
CA ALA A 407 -6.90 -10.74 -15.05
C ALA A 407 -7.22 -11.79 -16.11
N GLY A 408 -7.88 -12.88 -15.73
CA GLY A 408 -8.41 -13.88 -16.65
C GLY A 408 -9.92 -13.71 -16.78
N ARG A 409 -10.46 -13.77 -17.99
CA ARG A 409 -11.88 -13.76 -18.30
C ARG A 409 -12.40 -15.20 -18.42
N PHE A 410 -13.50 -15.48 -17.74
CA PHE A 410 -14.12 -16.80 -17.69
C PHE A 410 -15.57 -16.74 -18.19
N ALA A 411 -16.03 -17.85 -18.76
CA ALA A 411 -17.43 -17.99 -19.20
C ALA A 411 -18.41 -17.84 -18.03
N GLU A 412 -18.08 -18.43 -16.88
CA GLU A 412 -18.88 -18.31 -15.66
C GLU A 412 -18.47 -17.09 -14.81
N PRO A 413 -19.42 -16.43 -14.14
CA PRO A 413 -19.10 -15.36 -13.20
C PRO A 413 -18.15 -15.80 -12.09
N VAL A 414 -17.07 -15.04 -11.89
CA VAL A 414 -16.10 -15.20 -10.80
C VAL A 414 -16.37 -14.20 -9.69
N THR A 415 -16.63 -12.93 -10.05
CA THR A 415 -16.84 -11.80 -9.16
C THR A 415 -15.70 -11.68 -8.16
N ALA A 416 -14.48 -11.38 -8.65
CA ALA A 416 -13.25 -11.54 -7.86
C ALA A 416 -13.23 -10.78 -6.51
N TRP A 417 -14.03 -9.72 -6.37
CA TRP A 417 -14.19 -8.95 -5.14
C TRP A 417 -15.17 -9.56 -4.12
N GLN A 418 -15.66 -10.78 -4.33
CA GLN A 418 -16.42 -11.56 -3.34
C GLN A 418 -15.54 -12.69 -2.80
N GLY A 419 -15.20 -12.60 -1.52
CA GLY A 419 -14.26 -13.51 -0.87
C GLY A 419 -13.08 -12.77 -0.23
N VAL A 420 -11.97 -13.47 -0.10
CA VAL A 420 -10.78 -12.94 0.56
C VAL A 420 -9.95 -12.13 -0.45
N LEU A 421 -9.57 -10.90 -0.06
CA LEU A 421 -8.80 -9.97 -0.91
C LEU A 421 -7.51 -10.58 -1.44
N GLN A 422 -6.72 -11.25 -0.59
CA GLN A 422 -5.56 -12.06 -0.98
C GLN A 422 -5.77 -13.45 -0.41
N SER A 423 -6.30 -14.34 -1.24
CA SER A 423 -6.93 -15.59 -0.78
C SER A 423 -5.98 -16.78 -0.83
N VAL A 424 -5.15 -16.87 -1.87
CA VAL A 424 -4.30 -18.02 -2.20
C VAL A 424 -2.92 -17.52 -2.58
N GLY A 425 -1.89 -18.19 -2.08
CA GLY A 425 -0.51 -18.04 -2.50
C GLY A 425 -0.14 -19.19 -3.42
N VAL A 426 0.57 -18.88 -4.50
CA VAL A 426 1.13 -19.85 -5.45
C VAL A 426 2.64 -19.66 -5.40
N GLU A 427 3.32 -20.65 -4.84
CA GLU A 427 4.71 -20.56 -4.35
C GLU A 427 5.73 -21.28 -5.24
N GLU A 428 5.29 -21.92 -6.33
CA GLU A 428 6.15 -22.63 -7.30
C GLU A 428 7.40 -21.83 -7.72
N LEU A 429 7.27 -20.51 -7.87
CA LEU A 429 8.35 -19.62 -8.31
C LEU A 429 9.01 -18.82 -7.17
N HIS A 430 8.70 -19.14 -5.91
CA HIS A 430 9.17 -18.38 -4.76
C HIS A 430 10.70 -18.46 -4.62
N GLY A 431 11.31 -19.61 -4.91
CA GLY A 431 12.77 -19.77 -4.97
C GLY A 431 13.45 -18.88 -6.02
N ASP A 432 12.72 -18.50 -7.08
CA ASP A 432 13.18 -17.55 -8.10
C ASP A 432 12.95 -16.08 -7.69
N GLY A 433 12.35 -15.85 -6.52
CA GLY A 433 11.97 -14.56 -5.98
C GLY A 433 10.69 -14.01 -6.61
N ILE A 434 9.73 -14.87 -6.98
CA ILE A 434 8.42 -14.50 -7.51
C ILE A 434 7.33 -15.16 -6.66
N LEU A 435 6.46 -14.36 -6.06
CA LEU A 435 5.30 -14.85 -5.31
C LEU A 435 4.02 -14.41 -6.01
N ILE A 436 3.21 -15.38 -6.45
CA ILE A 436 1.91 -15.13 -7.09
C ILE A 436 0.81 -15.27 -6.04
N GLU A 437 -0.15 -14.36 -6.06
CA GLU A 437 -1.29 -14.37 -5.16
C GLU A 437 -2.60 -14.13 -5.92
N ALA A 438 -3.63 -14.92 -5.58
CA ALA A 438 -5.00 -14.61 -5.99
C ALA A 438 -5.48 -13.38 -5.23
N THR A 439 -5.53 -12.24 -5.93
CA THR A 439 -5.76 -10.92 -5.32
C THR A 439 -6.86 -10.14 -6.02
N ALA A 440 -7.72 -9.47 -5.27
CA ALA A 440 -8.78 -8.62 -5.80
C ALA A 440 -9.04 -7.41 -4.91
N GLY A 441 -9.32 -6.25 -5.51
CA GLY A 441 -9.79 -5.08 -4.78
C GLY A 441 -11.30 -4.91 -4.89
N PRO A 442 -11.92 -4.03 -4.07
CA PRO A 442 -13.26 -3.54 -4.34
C PRO A 442 -13.37 -3.02 -5.79
N PRO A 443 -14.57 -3.06 -6.41
CA PRO A 443 -14.77 -2.59 -7.77
C PRO A 443 -14.15 -1.21 -8.03
N GLY A 444 -13.38 -1.10 -9.12
CA GLY A 444 -12.65 0.13 -9.49
C GLY A 444 -11.25 0.26 -8.92
N MET A 445 -10.90 -0.42 -7.81
CA MET A 445 -9.56 -0.35 -7.21
C MET A 445 -8.51 -1.24 -7.91
N GLY A 446 -8.94 -2.18 -8.77
CA GLY A 446 -8.09 -2.98 -9.64
C GLY A 446 -8.03 -2.50 -11.10
N SER A 447 -8.44 -1.26 -11.40
CA SER A 447 -8.75 -0.82 -12.78
C SER A 447 -7.56 -0.72 -13.73
N PHE A 448 -6.33 -0.84 -13.26
CA PHE A 448 -5.11 -0.76 -14.09
C PHE A 448 -4.96 -1.98 -15.02
N VAL A 449 -5.66 -3.09 -14.75
CA VAL A 449 -5.68 -4.26 -15.64
C VAL A 449 -6.67 -4.11 -16.81
N LEU A 450 -7.65 -3.19 -16.71
CA LEU A 450 -8.70 -3.05 -17.71
C LEU A 450 -8.21 -2.23 -18.93
N PRO A 451 -8.20 -2.81 -20.14
CA PRO A 451 -7.72 -2.12 -21.33
C PRO A 451 -8.75 -1.14 -21.89
N GLY A 452 -8.27 -0.30 -22.81
CA GLY A 452 -9.12 0.55 -23.63
C GLY A 452 -9.64 1.82 -22.95
N VAL A 453 -10.53 2.48 -23.68
CA VAL A 453 -11.18 3.76 -23.35
C VAL A 453 -12.60 3.75 -23.94
N GLY A 454 -13.50 4.61 -23.48
CA GLY A 454 -14.85 4.73 -24.04
C GLY A 454 -15.64 3.44 -23.92
N ARG A 455 -16.28 3.01 -25.02
CA ARG A 455 -17.12 1.79 -25.03
C ARG A 455 -16.35 0.52 -24.68
N GLY A 456 -15.08 0.42 -25.10
CA GLY A 456 -14.23 -0.72 -24.74
C GLY A 456 -14.03 -0.80 -23.22
N LEU A 457 -13.64 0.31 -22.60
CA LEU A 457 -13.47 0.39 -21.15
C LEU A 457 -14.79 0.18 -20.39
N ARG A 458 -15.90 0.70 -20.92
CA ARG A 458 -17.24 0.48 -20.38
C ARG A 458 -17.62 -1.01 -20.43
N ALA A 459 -17.37 -1.69 -21.54
CA ALA A 459 -17.60 -3.12 -21.68
C ALA A 459 -16.76 -3.95 -20.70
N GLU A 460 -15.49 -3.57 -20.50
CA GLU A 460 -14.61 -4.19 -19.50
C GLU A 460 -15.15 -4.02 -18.08
N LEU A 461 -15.61 -2.81 -17.73
CA LEU A 461 -16.26 -2.55 -16.46
C LEU A 461 -17.58 -3.34 -16.34
N ASP A 462 -18.33 -3.45 -17.43
CA ASP A 462 -19.59 -4.19 -17.53
C ASP A 462 -19.41 -5.69 -17.27
N GLY A 463 -18.39 -6.30 -17.86
CA GLY A 463 -18.03 -7.71 -17.71
C GLY A 463 -17.04 -8.02 -16.60
N ALA A 464 -16.80 -7.10 -15.65
CA ALA A 464 -15.81 -7.29 -14.59
C ALA A 464 -16.15 -8.45 -13.63
N ASN A 465 -17.43 -8.85 -13.54
CA ASN A 465 -17.87 -9.99 -12.74
C ASN A 465 -17.42 -11.34 -13.32
N SER A 466 -16.96 -11.40 -14.58
CA SER A 466 -16.40 -12.61 -15.19
C SER A 466 -14.87 -12.67 -15.08
N LEU A 467 -14.25 -11.75 -14.33
CA LEU A 467 -12.80 -11.69 -14.18
C LEU A 467 -12.34 -12.37 -12.88
N ALA A 468 -11.30 -13.19 -12.99
CA ALA A 468 -10.42 -13.56 -11.89
C ALA A 468 -9.14 -12.72 -11.97
N THR A 469 -8.59 -12.28 -10.84
CA THR A 469 -7.39 -11.44 -10.80
C THR A 469 -6.32 -12.11 -9.96
N VAL A 470 -5.10 -12.13 -10.49
CA VAL A 470 -3.89 -12.58 -9.79
C VAL A 470 -2.84 -11.48 -9.88
N GLY A 471 -2.04 -11.37 -8.83
CA GLY A 471 -0.93 -10.42 -8.74
C GLY A 471 0.34 -11.16 -8.41
N ALA A 472 1.47 -10.67 -8.89
CA ALA A 472 2.76 -11.25 -8.57
C ALA A 472 3.71 -10.17 -8.09
N MET A 473 4.35 -10.45 -6.96
CA MET A 473 5.39 -9.63 -6.37
C MET A 473 6.75 -10.29 -6.60
N ILE A 474 7.80 -9.48 -6.68
CA ILE A 474 9.17 -9.98 -6.84
C ILE A 474 10.13 -9.45 -5.78
N ALA A 475 11.03 -10.31 -5.32
CA ALA A 475 12.13 -9.94 -4.43
C ALA A 475 13.12 -9.02 -5.15
N ASP A 476 13.03 -7.71 -4.91
CA ASP A 476 13.85 -6.69 -5.57
C ASP A 476 15.18 -6.42 -4.87
N LEU A 477 16.15 -5.99 -5.66
CA LEU A 477 17.38 -5.40 -5.13
C LEU A 477 17.11 -3.96 -4.65
N PRO A 478 17.68 -3.53 -3.52
CA PRO A 478 17.46 -2.19 -3.00
C PRO A 478 18.15 -1.13 -3.88
N SER A 479 17.41 -0.54 -4.80
CA SER A 479 17.91 0.47 -5.76
C SER A 479 17.39 1.88 -5.51
N GLY A 480 16.32 2.01 -4.71
CA GLY A 480 15.62 3.28 -4.51
C GLY A 480 16.23 4.19 -3.46
N ARG A 481 15.70 5.42 -3.43
CA ARG A 481 16.11 6.49 -2.50
C ARG A 481 14.94 7.42 -2.16
N VAL A 482 14.90 7.87 -0.91
CA VAL A 482 14.09 8.97 -0.40
C VAL A 482 14.97 10.21 -0.31
N LEU A 483 14.70 11.23 -1.10
CA LEU A 483 15.46 12.49 -1.16
C LEU A 483 14.68 13.62 -0.49
N GLY A 484 15.37 14.68 -0.06
CA GLY A 484 14.74 15.87 0.54
C GLY A 484 14.29 15.68 1.99
N ALA A 485 13.89 16.80 2.62
CA ALA A 485 13.49 16.85 4.03
C ALA A 485 12.05 17.37 4.22
N ARG A 486 11.68 18.45 3.51
CA ARG A 486 10.34 19.06 3.57
C ARG A 486 9.41 18.55 2.46
N HIS A 487 9.96 18.36 1.27
CA HIS A 487 9.27 17.83 0.09
C HIS A 487 9.99 16.55 -0.33
N PRO A 488 9.66 15.40 0.28
CA PRO A 488 10.34 14.16 -0.03
C PRO A 488 10.09 13.77 -1.49
N LEU A 489 11.16 13.39 -2.18
CA LEU A 489 11.10 12.84 -3.54
C LEU A 489 11.54 11.39 -3.49
N LEU A 490 10.71 10.50 -4.02
CA LEU A 490 10.98 9.08 -4.10
C LEU A 490 11.57 8.76 -5.48
N ARG A 491 12.73 8.10 -5.49
CA ARG A 491 13.37 7.57 -6.70
C ARG A 491 13.49 6.06 -6.56
N TYR A 492 13.17 5.32 -7.61
CA TYR A 492 13.32 3.88 -7.66
C TYR A 492 13.67 3.45 -9.07
N ASP A 493 14.86 2.87 -9.24
CA ASP A 493 15.34 2.42 -10.53
C ASP A 493 15.26 0.89 -10.58
N LEU A 494 14.31 0.37 -11.33
CA LEU A 494 14.11 -1.08 -11.46
C LEU A 494 15.37 -1.74 -12.04
N ALA A 495 15.97 -2.67 -11.29
CA ALA A 495 17.15 -3.37 -11.76
C ALA A 495 16.82 -4.25 -12.98
N PRO A 496 17.73 -4.42 -13.96
CA PRO A 496 17.47 -5.26 -15.13
C PRO A 496 17.10 -6.71 -14.79
N ARG A 497 17.66 -7.27 -13.71
CA ARG A 497 17.30 -8.60 -13.18
C ARG A 497 15.83 -8.63 -12.74
N ASP A 498 15.41 -7.62 -12.00
CA ASP A 498 14.08 -7.52 -11.42
C ASP A 498 13.02 -7.25 -12.50
N GLY A 499 13.39 -6.50 -13.54
CA GLY A 499 12.57 -6.35 -14.74
C GLY A 499 12.32 -7.68 -15.47
N ARG A 500 13.34 -8.55 -15.58
CA ARG A 500 13.14 -9.89 -16.16
C ARG A 500 12.23 -10.77 -15.29
N ARG A 501 12.37 -10.69 -13.96
CA ARG A 501 11.49 -11.39 -13.01
C ARG A 501 10.04 -10.94 -13.14
N LEU A 502 9.79 -9.64 -13.26
CA LEU A 502 8.43 -9.12 -13.47
C LEU A 502 7.82 -9.63 -14.78
N MET A 503 8.57 -9.64 -15.88
CA MET A 503 8.07 -10.18 -17.15
C MET A 503 7.77 -11.67 -17.05
N ARG A 504 8.65 -12.46 -16.40
CA ARG A 504 8.39 -13.88 -16.11
C ARG A 504 7.15 -14.08 -15.26
N ALA A 505 6.95 -13.22 -14.26
CA ALA A 505 5.78 -13.26 -13.39
C ALA A 505 4.48 -12.99 -14.16
N VAL A 506 4.47 -12.04 -15.11
CA VAL A 506 3.32 -11.78 -15.98
C VAL A 506 3.00 -13.01 -16.85
N THR A 507 4.02 -13.65 -17.43
CA THR A 507 3.85 -14.89 -18.21
C THR A 507 3.29 -16.02 -17.34
N ALA A 508 3.85 -16.27 -16.16
CA ALA A 508 3.42 -17.33 -15.25
C ALA A 508 2.00 -17.13 -14.72
N MET A 509 1.60 -15.88 -14.43
CA MET A 509 0.22 -15.58 -14.06
C MET A 509 -0.77 -15.86 -15.20
N GLY A 510 -0.37 -15.61 -16.46
CA GLY A 510 -1.17 -15.97 -17.62
C GLY A 510 -1.33 -17.48 -17.78
N GLU A 511 -0.24 -18.23 -17.62
CA GLU A 511 -0.23 -19.69 -17.65
C GLU A 511 -1.19 -20.28 -16.59
N LEU A 512 -1.10 -19.76 -15.36
CA LEU A 512 -2.00 -20.13 -14.26
C LEU A 512 -3.48 -19.91 -14.62
N LEU A 513 -3.81 -18.75 -15.19
CA LEU A 513 -5.18 -18.40 -15.55
C LEU A 513 -5.71 -19.24 -16.72
N PHE A 514 -4.89 -19.49 -17.76
CA PHE A 514 -5.28 -20.36 -18.87
C PHE A 514 -5.47 -21.81 -18.41
N ALA A 515 -4.59 -22.31 -17.55
CA ALA A 515 -4.76 -23.63 -16.94
C ALA A 515 -6.06 -23.71 -16.13
N ALA A 516 -6.43 -22.65 -15.42
CA ALA A 516 -7.71 -22.57 -14.71
C ALA A 516 -8.95 -22.49 -15.63
N GLY A 517 -8.76 -22.27 -16.94
CA GLY A 517 -9.83 -22.21 -17.94
C GLY A 517 -10.24 -20.80 -18.38
N ALA A 518 -9.35 -19.81 -18.27
CA ALA A 518 -9.60 -18.49 -18.83
C ALA A 518 -9.72 -18.54 -20.37
N GLU A 519 -10.69 -17.84 -20.94
CA GLU A 519 -10.86 -17.67 -22.40
C GLU A 519 -9.96 -16.56 -22.95
N GLU A 520 -9.58 -15.62 -22.09
CA GLU A 520 -8.73 -14.48 -22.39
C GLU A 520 -8.01 -14.00 -21.12
N VAL A 521 -6.74 -13.60 -21.25
CA VAL A 521 -5.97 -12.95 -20.19
C VAL A 521 -5.75 -11.49 -20.57
N LEU A 522 -6.18 -10.58 -19.70
CA LEU A 522 -5.92 -9.14 -19.74
C LEU A 522 -4.60 -8.85 -19.02
N THR A 523 -3.64 -8.27 -19.73
CA THR A 523 -2.27 -8.11 -19.21
C THR A 523 -2.05 -6.83 -18.40
N GLY A 524 -2.95 -5.85 -18.54
CA GLY A 524 -2.74 -4.49 -18.04
C GLY A 524 -1.66 -3.69 -18.78
N ILE A 525 -1.13 -4.21 -19.89
CA ILE A 525 -0.11 -3.55 -20.73
C ILE A 525 -0.77 -2.98 -21.97
N ALA A 526 -0.73 -1.67 -22.15
CA ALA A 526 -1.41 -0.99 -23.26
C ALA A 526 -0.98 -1.50 -24.66
N ALA A 527 0.28 -1.91 -24.82
CA ALA A 527 0.80 -2.44 -26.09
C ALA A 527 0.42 -3.91 -26.37
N ALA A 528 -0.03 -4.65 -25.35
CA ALA A 528 -0.43 -6.05 -25.46
C ALA A 528 -1.64 -6.31 -24.54
N PRO A 529 -2.79 -5.65 -24.78
CA PRO A 529 -3.87 -5.51 -23.80
C PRO A 529 -4.47 -6.85 -23.35
N SER A 530 -4.52 -7.84 -24.24
CA SER A 530 -5.00 -9.18 -23.93
C SER A 530 -4.35 -10.27 -24.79
N ALA A 531 -4.55 -11.53 -24.43
CA ALA A 531 -4.20 -12.72 -25.20
C ALA A 531 -5.24 -13.84 -24.94
N ARG A 532 -5.52 -14.70 -25.91
CA ARG A 532 -6.48 -15.81 -25.79
C ARG A 532 -5.82 -17.18 -25.59
N THR A 533 -4.51 -17.24 -25.75
CA THR A 533 -3.72 -18.46 -25.50
C THR A 533 -2.39 -18.10 -24.84
N GLN A 534 -1.77 -19.08 -24.19
CA GLN A 534 -0.43 -18.93 -23.61
C GLN A 534 0.61 -18.56 -24.68
N ALA A 535 0.58 -19.23 -25.84
CA ALA A 535 1.51 -18.94 -26.94
C ALA A 535 1.36 -17.50 -27.47
N GLU A 536 0.12 -17.01 -27.60
CA GLU A 536 -0.14 -15.63 -28.00
C GLU A 536 0.37 -14.63 -26.95
N LEU A 537 0.20 -14.95 -25.66
CA LEU A 537 0.70 -14.13 -24.57
C LEU A 537 2.23 -14.02 -24.63
N GLU A 538 2.93 -15.14 -24.76
CA GLU A 538 4.39 -15.19 -24.88
C GLU A 538 4.89 -14.44 -26.11
N GLU A 539 4.26 -14.59 -27.27
CA GLU A 539 4.61 -13.86 -28.48
C GLU A 539 4.50 -12.35 -28.26
N LYS A 540 3.39 -11.89 -27.68
CA LYS A 540 3.17 -10.46 -27.40
C LYS A 540 4.17 -9.91 -26.38
N LEU A 541 4.45 -10.66 -25.32
CA LEU A 541 5.39 -10.24 -24.27
C LEU A 541 6.85 -10.27 -24.73
N SER A 542 7.22 -11.11 -25.72
CA SER A 542 8.59 -11.21 -26.26
C SER A 542 9.14 -9.89 -26.81
N ARG A 543 8.26 -8.96 -27.22
CA ARG A 543 8.59 -7.65 -27.78
C ARG A 543 8.57 -6.52 -26.74
N LEU A 544 8.31 -6.84 -25.48
CA LEU A 544 8.06 -5.87 -24.41
C LEU A 544 9.10 -5.97 -23.30
N SER A 545 9.10 -4.98 -22.41
CA SER A 545 9.97 -4.95 -21.23
C SER A 545 9.19 -4.49 -20.01
N ALA A 546 9.80 -4.59 -18.84
CA ALA A 546 9.17 -4.12 -17.60
C ALA A 546 8.83 -2.62 -17.62
N ARG A 547 9.42 -1.82 -18.53
CA ARG A 547 9.12 -0.38 -18.67
C ARG A 547 7.67 -0.09 -19.09
N GLN A 548 6.99 -1.07 -19.68
CA GLN A 548 5.60 -0.94 -20.10
C GLN A 548 4.61 -1.43 -19.04
N LEU A 549 5.09 -1.93 -17.89
CA LEU A 549 4.23 -2.44 -16.82
C LEU A 549 3.68 -1.30 -15.95
N HIS A 550 2.43 -1.46 -15.50
CA HIS A 550 1.89 -0.72 -14.38
C HIS A 550 2.34 -1.39 -13.08
N LEU A 551 3.29 -0.77 -12.39
CA LEU A 551 3.83 -1.30 -11.14
C LEU A 551 3.20 -0.62 -9.92
N SER A 552 2.84 -1.45 -8.95
CA SER A 552 2.51 -1.04 -7.59
C SER A 552 3.42 -1.74 -6.60
N ALA A 553 3.63 -1.15 -5.44
CA ALA A 553 4.38 -1.79 -4.36
C ALA A 553 3.83 -1.36 -3.02
N PHE A 554 3.86 -2.28 -2.06
CA PHE A 554 3.21 -2.09 -0.76
C PHE A 554 4.20 -2.22 0.40
N HIS A 555 5.47 -2.53 0.10
CA HIS A 555 6.47 -2.96 1.08
C HIS A 555 7.74 -2.09 1.04
N PRO A 556 7.65 -0.75 1.15
CA PRO A 556 8.85 0.09 1.19
C PRO A 556 9.68 -0.20 2.46
N THR A 557 10.97 -0.48 2.29
CA THR A 557 11.88 -0.88 3.37
C THR A 557 13.29 -0.27 3.23
N GLY A 558 14.12 -0.35 4.27
CA GLY A 558 15.58 -0.18 4.20
C GLY A 558 16.17 1.21 4.15
N THR A 559 15.36 2.25 4.32
CA THR A 559 15.82 3.64 4.20
C THR A 559 16.56 4.21 5.41
N VAL A 560 16.55 3.49 6.54
CA VAL A 560 17.37 3.75 7.74
C VAL A 560 17.92 2.40 8.22
N ALA A 561 18.54 1.67 7.28
CA ALA A 561 18.96 0.29 7.48
C ALA A 561 19.85 0.09 8.72
N LEU A 562 19.57 -1.00 9.44
CA LEU A 562 20.39 -1.56 10.50
C LEU A 562 21.64 -2.23 9.92
N GLY A 563 22.73 -2.24 10.67
CA GLY A 563 23.91 -3.02 10.32
C GLY A 563 25.12 -2.71 11.19
N ALA A 564 26.03 -3.66 11.31
CA ALA A 564 27.25 -3.54 12.11
C ALA A 564 28.24 -2.50 11.54
N ASP A 565 28.31 -2.38 10.21
CA ASP A 565 29.25 -1.45 9.55
C ASP A 565 28.74 0.01 9.59
N PRO A 566 29.42 0.93 10.31
CA PRO A 566 29.04 2.33 10.41
C PRO A 566 29.22 3.15 9.12
N GLN A 567 29.85 2.61 8.08
CA GLN A 567 29.96 3.26 6.77
C GLN A 567 28.74 2.99 5.90
N THR A 568 28.10 1.84 6.08
CA THR A 568 26.99 1.39 5.23
C THR A 568 25.62 1.53 5.89
N ALA A 569 25.55 1.47 7.22
CA ALA A 569 24.30 1.43 7.98
C ALA A 569 24.09 2.69 8.84
N PRO A 570 23.03 3.50 8.58
CA PRO A 570 22.69 4.66 9.41
C PRO A 570 22.35 4.34 10.86
N ALA A 571 21.84 3.14 11.14
CA ALA A 571 21.59 2.64 12.48
C ALA A 571 22.51 1.46 12.77
N ASP A 572 22.85 1.26 14.04
CA ASP A 572 23.62 0.09 14.47
C ASP A 572 22.79 -1.19 14.45
N GLU A 573 23.44 -2.32 14.69
CA GLU A 573 22.87 -3.66 14.75
C GLU A 573 21.83 -3.86 15.88
N HIS A 574 21.71 -2.89 16.79
CA HIS A 574 20.74 -2.88 17.89
C HIS A 574 19.61 -1.86 17.67
N GLY A 575 19.56 -1.20 16.51
CA GLY A 575 18.52 -0.22 16.20
C GLY A 575 18.77 1.19 16.71
N ARG A 576 19.94 1.51 17.25
CA ARG A 576 20.28 2.87 17.67
C ARG A 576 20.77 3.67 16.47
N LEU A 577 20.20 4.86 16.28
CA LEU A 577 20.62 5.76 15.21
C LEU A 577 22.05 6.26 15.48
N ARG A 578 22.94 6.14 14.50
CA ARG A 578 24.33 6.59 14.66
C ARG A 578 24.41 8.12 14.73
N GLY A 579 25.31 8.61 15.59
CA GLY A 579 25.56 10.04 15.77
C GLY A 579 24.63 10.75 16.77
N VAL A 580 23.71 10.03 17.42
CA VAL A 580 22.86 10.57 18.48
C VAL A 580 22.44 9.48 19.48
N ARG A 581 22.47 9.78 20.77
CA ARG A 581 21.95 8.89 21.81
C ARG A 581 20.45 9.07 22.00
N GLY A 582 19.75 8.00 22.40
CA GLY A 582 18.33 8.05 22.72
C GLY A 582 17.40 8.08 21.51
N VAL A 583 17.88 7.66 20.33
CA VAL A 583 17.04 7.48 19.14
C VAL A 583 17.11 6.04 18.67
N LEU A 584 15.96 5.37 18.60
CA LEU A 584 15.80 4.02 18.05
C LEU A 584 15.06 4.06 16.71
N VAL A 585 15.29 3.07 15.85
CA VAL A 585 14.58 2.87 14.59
C VAL A 585 13.87 1.53 14.63
N ALA A 586 12.53 1.53 14.56
CA ALA A 586 11.71 0.34 14.77
C ALA A 586 10.55 0.27 13.76
N ASP A 587 10.84 0.45 12.47
CA ASP A 587 9.87 0.28 11.39
C ASP A 587 10.51 -0.38 10.15
N GLY A 588 9.77 -0.48 9.04
CA GLY A 588 10.29 -1.06 7.79
C GLY A 588 11.56 -0.40 7.24
N SER A 589 11.88 0.85 7.63
CA SER A 589 13.13 1.50 7.26
C SER A 589 14.37 0.81 7.84
N ALA A 590 14.20 0.07 8.94
CA ALA A 590 15.27 -0.61 9.65
C ALA A 590 15.77 -1.87 8.90
N LEU A 591 14.90 -2.54 8.12
CA LEU A 591 15.24 -3.79 7.44
C LEU A 591 16.36 -3.57 6.40
N PRO A 592 17.49 -4.30 6.45
CA PRO A 592 18.64 -3.99 5.59
C PRO A 592 18.45 -4.39 4.12
N SER A 593 17.49 -5.27 3.82
CA SER A 593 17.08 -5.62 2.45
C SER A 593 15.60 -6.00 2.39
N CYS A 594 15.08 -6.23 1.17
CA CYS A 594 13.76 -6.83 0.99
C CYS A 594 13.67 -8.17 1.75
N PRO A 595 12.60 -8.43 2.52
CA PRO A 595 12.39 -9.71 3.19
C PRO A 595 11.83 -10.80 2.27
N GLU A 596 11.63 -10.50 0.98
CA GLU A 596 11.13 -11.40 -0.07
C GLU A 596 9.66 -11.86 0.10
N VAL A 597 9.06 -11.56 1.26
CA VAL A 597 7.66 -11.81 1.58
C VAL A 597 6.96 -10.56 2.12
N ASN A 598 5.67 -10.64 2.48
CA ASN A 598 4.98 -9.52 3.14
C ASN A 598 5.68 -9.14 4.46
N PRO A 599 6.06 -7.85 4.65
CA PRO A 599 7.02 -7.47 5.67
C PRO A 599 6.40 -7.26 7.06
N GLN A 600 5.07 -7.32 7.25
CA GLN A 600 4.47 -6.93 8.54
C GLN A 600 5.03 -7.75 9.71
N LEU A 601 5.05 -9.09 9.60
CA LEU A 601 5.61 -9.95 10.64
C LEU A 601 7.09 -9.64 10.87
N THR A 602 7.86 -9.51 9.79
CA THR A 602 9.28 -9.16 9.84
C THR A 602 9.54 -7.82 10.55
N ILE A 603 8.73 -6.79 10.27
CA ILE A 603 8.82 -5.47 10.89
C ILE A 603 8.45 -5.55 12.38
N MET A 604 7.40 -6.29 12.73
CA MET A 604 6.99 -6.47 14.12
C MET A 604 8.05 -7.22 14.93
N ALA A 605 8.61 -8.30 14.38
CA ALA A 605 9.69 -9.05 15.01
C ALA A 605 10.95 -8.20 15.19
N THR A 606 11.34 -7.43 14.16
CA THR A 606 12.49 -6.50 14.26
C THR A 606 12.25 -5.44 15.33
N ALA A 607 11.05 -4.85 15.38
CA ALA A 607 10.71 -3.85 16.40
C ALA A 607 10.71 -4.42 17.82
N LEU A 608 10.27 -5.67 17.99
CA LEU A 608 10.32 -6.38 19.27
C LEU A 608 11.77 -6.58 19.73
N ALA A 609 12.63 -7.09 18.84
CA ALA A 609 14.05 -7.30 19.13
C ALA A 609 14.78 -5.99 19.49
N VAL A 610 14.56 -4.92 18.72
CA VAL A 610 15.15 -3.59 18.97
C VAL A 610 14.67 -3.01 20.31
N SER A 611 13.38 -3.13 20.61
CA SER A 611 12.80 -2.55 21.83
C SER A 611 13.24 -3.32 23.08
N ASN A 612 13.28 -4.65 23.03
CA ASN A 612 13.78 -5.47 24.13
C ASN A 612 15.26 -5.20 24.45
N GLY A 613 16.11 -5.02 23.43
CA GLY A 613 17.52 -4.68 23.63
C GLY A 613 17.78 -3.24 24.09
N SER A 614 16.73 -2.45 24.29
CA SER A 614 16.80 -1.07 24.78
C SER A 614 16.40 -0.91 26.25
N LEU A 615 15.71 -1.92 26.80
CA LEU A 615 15.46 -2.10 28.23
C LEU A 615 16.74 -2.57 28.91
#